data_AF-A0AAN4W3P3-F1
#
_entry.id   AF-A0AAN4W3P3-F1
#
_cell.length_a   1.000
_cell.length_b   1.000
_cell.length_c   1.000
_cell.angle_alpha   90.00
_cell.angle_beta   90.00
_cell.angle_gamma   90.00
#
_symmetry.space_group_name_H-M   'P 1'
#
loop_
_entity.id
_entity.type
_entity.pdbx_description
1 polymer ?
#
loop_
_entity_poly.entity_id
_entity_poly.type
_entity_poly.pdbx_seq_one_letter_code
_entity_poly.pdbx_strand_id
1 'polypeptide(L)'
;MDESLDLVRSLRDKQYRYVRNFYPQHPNGIHINFLWKAEGVKAWEKAFNNQQTDEFSSAFFEPRTIEELYDCDADPENIHNLLLTLLSKNTEPIP
;
A
#
# COMPACT_ATOMS: atom_id res chain seq x y z
N MET A 1 -7.27 -4.21 -11.03
CA MET A 1 -7.32 -5.60 -10.60
C MET A 1 -8.66 -6.17 -11.03
N ASP A 2 -8.65 -7.26 -11.78
CA ASP A 2 -9.87 -7.91 -12.32
C ASP A 2 -10.81 -6.90 -13.01
N GLU A 3 -12.02 -6.68 -12.49
CA GLU A 3 -13.01 -5.75 -13.04
C GLU A 3 -12.73 -4.26 -12.79
N SER A 4 -11.81 -3.95 -11.88
CA SER A 4 -11.46 -2.56 -11.54
C SER A 4 -10.16 -2.11 -12.19
N LEU A 5 -10.09 -0.84 -12.57
CA LEU A 5 -8.86 -0.27 -13.11
C LEU A 5 -7.83 -0.12 -11.98
N ASP A 6 -6.71 -0.81 -12.10
CA ASP A 6 -5.54 -0.62 -11.25
C ASP A 6 -4.29 -0.61 -12.13
N LEU A 7 -3.49 0.45 -12.00
CA LEU A 7 -2.30 0.65 -12.81
C LEU A 7 -1.13 0.89 -11.87
N VAL A 8 -0.31 -0.15 -11.78
CA VAL A 8 0.89 -0.19 -10.96
C VAL A 8 2.05 -0.67 -11.82
N ARG A 9 3.23 -0.09 -11.61
CA ARG A 9 4.48 -0.59 -12.17
C ARG A 9 5.49 -0.77 -11.05
N SER A 10 6.26 -1.85 -11.12
CA SER A 10 7.29 -2.13 -10.14
C SER A 10 8.62 -2.42 -10.83
N LEU A 11 9.70 -1.95 -10.20
CA LEU A 11 11.07 -2.31 -10.52
C LEU A 11 11.67 -2.99 -9.27
N ARG A 12 12.41 -4.07 -9.47
CA ARG A 12 13.05 -4.82 -8.38
C ARG A 12 14.49 -5.11 -8.77
N ASP A 13 15.43 -4.83 -7.88
CA ASP A 13 16.82 -5.29 -7.99
C ASP A 13 17.07 -6.51 -7.08
N LYS A 14 18.27 -6.67 -6.50
CA LYS A 14 18.53 -7.73 -5.51
C LYS A 14 18.04 -7.40 -4.10
N GLN A 15 18.08 -6.14 -3.67
CA GLN A 15 17.77 -5.70 -2.31
C GLN A 15 16.52 -4.81 -2.24
N TYR A 16 16.36 -3.86 -3.17
CA TYR A 16 15.27 -2.90 -3.19
C TYR A 16 14.14 -3.20 -4.18
N ARG A 17 12.90 -2.91 -3.76
CA ARG A 17 11.70 -2.88 -4.59
C ARG A 17 11.15 -1.47 -4.67
N TYR A 18 11.01 -0.95 -5.88
CA TYR A 18 10.33 0.31 -6.15
C TYR A 18 8.97 0.03 -6.79
N VAL A 19 7.94 0.78 -6.37
CA VAL A 19 6.58 0.71 -6.91
C VAL A 19 6.09 2.11 -7.24
N ARG A 20 5.46 2.27 -8.40
CA ARG A 20 4.74 3.46 -8.83
C ARG A 20 3.26 3.12 -8.95
N ASN A 21 2.44 3.77 -8.12
CA ASN A 21 0.98 3.71 -8.20
C ASN A 21 0.48 4.89 -9.04
N PHE A 22 -0.16 4.60 -10.17
CA PHE A 22 -0.73 5.64 -11.04
C PHE A 22 -2.13 6.08 -10.60
N TYR A 23 -2.74 5.32 -9.68
CA TYR A 23 -4.03 5.60 -9.08
C TYR A 23 -3.93 5.57 -7.54
N PRO A 24 -3.18 6.51 -6.92
CA PRO A 24 -2.91 6.55 -5.48
C PRO A 24 -4.18 6.77 -4.65
N GLN A 25 -5.20 7.43 -5.20
CA GLN A 25 -6.48 7.64 -4.54
C GLN A 25 -7.27 6.35 -4.32
N HIS A 26 -6.90 5.26 -4.99
CA HIS A 26 -7.51 3.95 -4.79
C HIS A 26 -6.75 3.18 -3.69
N PRO A 27 -7.47 2.45 -2.83
CA PRO A 27 -6.84 1.63 -1.83
C PRO A 27 -6.11 0.44 -2.46
N ASN A 28 -5.23 -0.21 -1.70
CA ASN A 28 -4.56 -1.45 -2.11
C ASN A 28 -5.57 -2.54 -2.49
N GLY A 29 -6.61 -2.68 -1.68
CA GLY A 29 -7.72 -3.61 -1.83
C GLY A 29 -8.91 -2.97 -2.52
N ILE A 30 -8.79 -2.69 -3.82
CA ILE A 30 -9.92 -2.20 -4.61
C ILE A 30 -11.06 -3.23 -4.53
N HIS A 31 -12.25 -2.78 -4.15
CA HIS A 31 -13.40 -3.67 -4.01
C HIS A 31 -13.74 -4.32 -5.36
N ILE A 32 -13.59 -5.64 -5.41
CA ILE A 32 -14.00 -6.49 -6.53
C ILE A 32 -14.95 -7.58 -6.04
N ASN A 33 -15.98 -7.85 -6.82
CA ASN A 33 -17.08 -8.77 -6.53
C ASN A 33 -16.58 -10.18 -6.23
N PHE A 34 -15.54 -10.66 -6.93
CA PHE A 34 -15.01 -11.99 -6.69
C PHE A 34 -14.30 -12.09 -5.34
N LEU A 35 -13.40 -11.14 -5.04
CA LEU A 35 -12.65 -11.11 -3.78
C LEU A 35 -13.58 -10.97 -2.57
N TRP A 36 -14.62 -10.15 -2.67
CA TRP A 36 -15.62 -9.97 -1.60
C TRP A 36 -16.58 -11.14 -1.42
N LYS A 37 -16.51 -12.20 -2.23
CA LYS A 37 -17.17 -13.48 -1.90
C LYS A 37 -16.45 -14.22 -0.78
N ALA A 38 -15.15 -13.96 -0.56
CA ALA A 38 -14.39 -14.63 0.48
C ALA A 38 -14.78 -14.10 1.88
N GLU A 39 -15.18 -15.01 2.77
CA GLU A 39 -15.58 -14.65 4.14
C GLU A 39 -14.46 -13.96 4.93
N GLY A 40 -13.20 -14.28 4.65
CA GLY A 40 -12.04 -13.61 5.27
C GLY A 40 -11.97 -12.12 4.93
N VAL A 41 -12.25 -11.74 3.69
CA VAL A 41 -12.23 -10.33 3.26
C VAL A 41 -13.37 -9.55 3.89
N LYS A 42 -14.57 -10.14 3.97
CA LYS A 42 -15.72 -9.54 4.67
C LYS A 42 -15.43 -9.34 6.16
N ALA A 43 -14.81 -10.32 6.81
CA ALA A 43 -14.43 -10.22 8.22
C ALA A 43 -13.36 -9.14 8.43
N TRP A 44 -12.39 -9.04 7.52
CA TRP A 44 -11.35 -8.02 7.55
C TRP A 44 -11.90 -6.60 7.35
N GLU A 45 -12.78 -6.40 6.37
CA GLU A 45 -13.46 -5.12 6.14
C GLU A 45 -14.31 -4.72 7.35
N LYS A 46 -15.02 -5.67 7.95
CA LYS A 46 -15.77 -5.42 9.19
C LYS A 46 -14.84 -5.00 10.34
N ALA A 47 -13.70 -5.65 10.51
CA ALA A 47 -12.72 -5.29 11.53
C ALA A 47 -12.14 -3.89 11.27
N PHE A 48 -11.82 -3.56 10.03
CA PHE A 48 -11.35 -2.23 9.63
C PHE A 48 -12.38 -1.13 9.92
N ASN A 49 -13.64 -1.34 9.50
CA ASN A 49 -14.74 -0.39 9.77
C ASN A 49 -15.01 -0.18 11.27
N ASN A 50 -14.71 -1.20 12.10
CA ASN A 50 -14.82 -1.12 13.55
C ASN A 50 -13.55 -0.58 14.24
N GLN A 51 -12.54 -0.15 13.47
CA GLN A 51 -11.25 0.33 13.98
C GLN A 51 -10.51 -0.72 14.84
N GLN A 52 -10.61 -1.99 14.43
CA GLN A 52 -10.01 -3.14 15.12
C GLN A 52 -8.75 -3.66 14.41
N THR A 53 -8.30 -2.96 13.36
CA THR A 53 -7.08 -3.27 12.60
C THR A 53 -5.93 -2.36 13.04
N ASP A 54 -4.70 -2.86 12.95
CA ASP A 54 -3.50 -2.04 13.07
C ASP A 54 -3.19 -1.31 11.76
N GLU A 55 -2.15 -0.48 11.74
CA GLU A 55 -1.75 0.30 10.55
C GLU A 55 -1.48 -0.61 9.35
N PHE A 56 -0.77 -1.71 9.56
CA PHE A 56 -0.44 -2.68 8.51
C PHE A 56 -1.69 -3.33 7.92
N SER A 57 -2.59 -3.84 8.76
CA SER A 57 -3.83 -4.49 8.29
C SER A 57 -4.82 -3.47 7.72
N SER A 58 -4.74 -2.21 8.12
CA SER A 58 -5.57 -1.12 7.59
C SER A 58 -5.11 -0.67 6.21
N ALA A 59 -3.81 -0.80 5.89
CA ALA A 59 -3.24 -0.37 4.61
C ALA A 59 -3.92 -1.00 3.38
N PHE A 60 -4.58 -2.15 3.53
CA PHE A 60 -5.39 -2.74 2.46
C PHE A 60 -6.59 -1.87 2.06
N PHE A 61 -7.23 -1.20 3.01
CA PHE A 61 -8.43 -0.39 2.78
C PHE A 61 -8.12 1.11 2.61
N GLU A 62 -6.88 1.51 2.85
CA GLU A 62 -6.44 2.91 2.79
C GLU A 62 -5.81 3.27 1.43
N PRO A 63 -5.89 4.55 1.01
CA PRO A 63 -5.23 5.05 -0.19
C PRO A 63 -3.72 4.79 -0.18
N ARG A 64 -3.16 4.59 -1.36
CA ARG A 64 -1.74 4.31 -1.55
C ARG A 64 -0.93 5.59 -1.73
N THR A 65 0.35 5.50 -1.42
CA THR A 65 1.31 6.53 -1.79
C THR A 65 1.61 6.47 -3.28
N ILE A 66 1.95 7.60 -3.89
CA ILE A 66 2.27 7.66 -5.34
C ILE A 66 3.47 6.78 -5.68
N GLU A 67 4.48 6.80 -4.80
CA GLU A 67 5.72 6.06 -4.94
C GLU A 67 6.04 5.33 -3.65
N GLU A 68 6.56 4.12 -3.80
CA GLU A 68 7.01 3.29 -2.69
C GLU A 68 8.40 2.74 -2.98
N LEU A 69 9.24 2.70 -1.95
CA LEU A 69 10.54 2.04 -1.98
C LEU A 69 10.70 1.20 -0.73
N TYR A 70 11.07 -0.07 -0.91
CA TYR A 70 11.26 -1.02 0.17
C TYR A 70 12.64 -1.66 0.08
N ASP A 71 13.27 -1.89 1.22
CA ASP A 71 14.45 -2.75 1.35
C ASP A 71 13.97 -4.16 1.68
N CYS A 72 13.92 -5.05 0.70
CA CYS A 72 13.39 -6.40 0.88
C CYS A 72 14.30 -7.33 1.69
N ASP A 73 15.57 -6.96 1.91
CA ASP A 73 16.46 -7.77 2.75
C ASP A 73 16.21 -7.46 4.24
N ALA A 74 16.01 -6.18 4.56
CA ALA A 74 15.69 -5.74 5.91
C ALA A 74 14.19 -5.84 6.26
N ASP A 75 13.32 -5.72 5.25
CA ASP A 75 11.86 -5.74 5.35
C ASP A 75 11.25 -6.61 4.24
N PRO A 76 11.31 -7.95 4.39
CA PRO A 76 10.81 -8.90 3.37
C PRO A 76 9.33 -8.73 3.05
N GLU A 77 8.54 -8.30 4.04
CA GLU A 77 7.10 -8.07 3.94
C GLU A 77 6.75 -6.74 3.25
N ASN A 78 7.75 -5.87 2.98
CA ASN A 78 7.58 -4.56 2.34
C ASN A 78 6.55 -3.67 3.07
N ILE A 79 6.67 -3.59 4.39
CA ILE A 79 5.78 -2.80 5.26
C ILE A 79 6.24 -1.34 5.30
N HIS A 80 7.54 -1.09 5.35
CA HIS A 80 8.14 0.20 5.64
C HIS A 80 8.55 0.92 4.35
N ASN A 81 7.69 1.81 3.86
CA ASN A 81 8.00 2.63 2.68
C ASN A 81 9.06 3.70 3.02
N LEU A 82 10.28 3.49 2.51
CA LEU A 82 11.45 4.35 2.75
C LEU A 82 11.29 5.77 2.18
N LEU A 83 10.45 5.97 1.16
CA LEU A 83 10.23 7.31 0.57
C LEU A 83 9.47 8.23 1.51
N LEU A 84 8.59 7.68 2.37
CA LEU A 84 7.87 8.48 3.37
C LEU A 84 8.82 9.08 4.41
N THR A 85 9.85 8.34 4.80
CA THR A 85 10.87 8.81 5.74
C THR A 85 11.79 9.87 5.13
N LEU A 86 12.00 9.85 3.81
CA LEU A 86 12.83 10.84 3.11
C LEU A 86 12.09 12.15 2.90
N LEU A 87 10.80 12.10 2.57
CA LEU A 87 9.97 13.28 2.38
C LEU A 87 9.75 14.05 3.69
N SER A 88 9.67 13.35 4.83
CA SER A 88 9.57 14.01 6.14
C SER A 88 10.85 14.74 6.57
N LYS A 89 11.99 14.48 5.92
CA LYS A 89 13.29 15.12 6.24
C LYS A 89 13.62 16.32 5.33
N ASN A 90 12.95 16.44 4.19
CA ASN A 90 13.22 17.47 3.18
C ASN A 90 12.27 18.69 3.27
N THR A 91 11.56 18.86 4.38
CA THR A 91 10.65 20.00 4.61
C THR A 91 11.31 21.21 5.26
N GLU A 92 12.64 21.27 5.37
CA GLU A 92 13.31 22.53 5.67
C GLU A 92 13.42 23.37 4.38
N PRO A 93 12.95 24.63 4.38
CA PRO A 93 13.02 25.46 3.20
C PRO A 93 14.49 25.76 2.90
N ILE A 94 14.88 25.54 1.64
CA ILE A 94 16.16 26.02 1.11
C ILE A 94 16.11 27.56 1.18
N PRO A 95 17.12 28.24 1.76
CA PRO A 95 17.15 29.69 1.91
C PRO A 95 17.20 30.45 0.57
#